data_AF-A0A2T4T1T0-F1
#
_entry.id   AF-A0A2T4T1T0-F1
#
_cell.length_a   1.000
_cell.length_b   1.000
_cell.length_c   1.000
_cell.angle_alpha   90.00
_cell.angle_beta   90.00
_cell.angle_gamma   90.00
#
_symmetry.space_group_name_H-M   'P 1'
#
loop_
_entity.id
_entity.type
_entity.pdbx_description
1 polymer ?
#
loop_
_entity_poly.entity_id
_entity_poly.type
_entity_poly.pdbx_seq_one_letter_code
_entity_poly.pdbx_strand_id
1 'polypeptide(L)'
;MMKKLLLLFVMLTIVAAVHAADIKYQWHHTIYGKTKAGNTPVSIIKTTDGNYVAFASFGSNTLTGTNVYFDGEPFKDAEGKAIEGCPYAGNNDNAVNHNLLLQKYNQQTGEVLWTVYSDKGYLYNNQAIYPTSDGGLIMISDVRNLANKTETTLFRMVGADNKKTEVSYTPAGNEKTSTVEGVIAKIDKDGKVKWAKLIATTTHPTIEGKDYGGYAAYYRGVVVDSKENIYVCGNYMSSMTFIKRDGTEETHEAKNTAAWDGTIQTSAGDPFIAKLDKDGYLLQFMTEDESSIKFASFDKMVIKNDIIYVSGRIVGDGTSTIKFGDITLKPNNCWSIYYASLNCNNLSINYMKSFVTGKFNGKNQGIQNKNLQYCNGSLYITGLLIGSMADDEASSPFIATTDRWYEAMVVKVDAQNGKRLAAGTDGKGISGAFAVVETKDPSSIWLYGYALSGMSRLNKYTLEGDKLVKGTEQVALNEASIGMVCDPLVDGTGIITMGRTRNNSGKVWGTSAEPTEFFNWGLVLCKHTCEDFLPATPTAIDGIIMQKVKATDYNVYSLAGMLIKKAKSLKEAISGLPSGLYIIGGKKIIVK
;
A
#
# COMPACT_ATOMS: atom_id res chain seq x y z
N MET A 1 7.35 75.57 -5.30
CA MET A 1 6.48 74.83 -6.24
C MET A 1 6.81 73.35 -6.07
N MET A 2 5.93 72.52 -5.51
CA MET A 2 4.96 71.73 -6.30
C MET A 2 5.59 71.25 -7.63
N LYS A 3 5.60 70.00 -8.03
CA LYS A 3 4.95 68.77 -7.60
C LYS A 3 5.44 67.74 -8.64
N LYS A 4 5.65 66.50 -8.21
CA LYS A 4 5.19 65.29 -8.91
C LYS A 4 5.57 65.15 -10.40
N LEU A 5 6.54 64.28 -10.72
CA LEU A 5 6.33 63.28 -11.77
C LEU A 5 7.37 62.13 -11.81
N LEU A 6 7.91 61.67 -10.67
CA LEU A 6 8.78 60.47 -10.67
C LEU A 6 8.35 59.45 -9.60
N LEU A 7 7.04 59.28 -9.48
CA LEU A 7 6.40 58.27 -8.65
C LEU A 7 5.28 57.62 -9.46
N LEU A 8 5.60 56.96 -10.57
CA LEU A 8 4.66 56.09 -11.27
C LEU A 8 5.36 55.13 -12.25
N PHE A 9 6.18 54.24 -11.72
CA PHE A 9 6.26 52.87 -12.25
C PHE A 9 6.44 51.97 -11.03
N VAL A 10 5.31 51.77 -10.33
CA VAL A 10 5.12 50.60 -9.49
C VAL A 10 5.23 49.41 -10.44
N MET A 11 6.43 48.85 -10.58
CA MET A 11 6.55 47.44 -10.90
C MET A 11 5.86 46.71 -9.76
N LEU A 12 4.57 46.43 -9.95
CA LEU A 12 3.93 45.26 -9.36
C LEU A 12 4.66 44.05 -9.95
N THR A 13 5.86 43.76 -9.45
CA THR A 13 6.24 42.38 -9.25
C THR A 13 5.26 41.88 -8.20
N ILE A 14 4.13 41.35 -8.68
CA ILE A 14 3.41 40.32 -7.95
C ILE A 14 4.47 39.24 -7.76
N VAL A 15 5.13 39.27 -6.60
CA VAL A 15 5.62 38.05 -6.00
C VAL A 15 4.36 37.21 -5.95
N ALA A 16 4.21 36.31 -6.92
CA ALA A 16 3.24 35.25 -6.80
C ALA A 16 3.67 34.55 -5.52
N ALA A 17 2.99 34.88 -4.42
CA ALA A 17 2.98 34.04 -3.26
C ALA A 17 2.57 32.69 -3.80
N VAL A 18 3.55 31.80 -3.91
CA VAL A 18 3.30 30.38 -4.13
C VAL A 18 2.44 29.99 -2.94
N HIS A 19 1.13 29.94 -3.15
CA HIS A 19 0.24 29.33 -2.18
C HIS A 19 0.61 27.85 -2.19
N ALA A 20 1.62 27.47 -1.40
CA ALA A 20 1.74 26.10 -0.95
C ALA A 20 0.37 25.72 -0.41
N ALA A 21 -0.19 24.60 -0.89
CA ALA A 21 -1.48 24.16 -0.41
C ALA A 21 -1.49 24.14 1.12
N ASP A 22 -2.52 24.75 1.71
CA ASP A 22 -2.63 24.92 3.17
C ASP A 22 -2.99 23.56 3.80
N ILE A 23 -1.96 22.73 4.01
CA ILE A 23 -2.08 21.49 4.77
C ILE A 23 -2.27 21.85 6.23
N LYS A 24 -3.50 21.65 6.73
CA LYS A 24 -3.90 21.92 8.10
C LYS A 24 -3.67 20.68 8.95
N TYR A 25 -2.80 20.81 9.94
CA TYR A 25 -2.62 19.83 11.01
C TYR A 25 -3.93 19.55 11.75
N GLN A 26 -4.15 18.29 12.14
CA GLN A 26 -5.31 17.88 12.94
C GLN A 26 -4.85 17.26 14.26
N TRP A 27 -4.09 16.17 14.19
CA TRP A 27 -3.52 15.46 15.34
C TRP A 27 -2.33 14.61 14.89
N HIS A 28 -1.46 14.24 15.83
CA HIS A 28 -0.38 13.26 15.61
C HIS A 28 -0.11 12.45 16.88
N HIS A 29 0.52 11.28 16.73
CA HIS A 29 0.97 10.42 17.80
C HIS A 29 2.35 9.83 17.49
N THR A 30 3.12 9.54 18.54
CA THR A 30 4.39 8.82 18.47
C THR A 30 4.24 7.41 19.04
N ILE A 31 4.77 6.42 18.34
CA ILE A 31 4.59 5.00 18.70
C ILE A 31 5.93 4.28 18.54
N TYR A 32 6.40 3.59 19.57
CA TYR A 32 7.68 2.87 19.48
C TYR A 32 7.87 1.81 20.57
N GLY A 33 8.58 0.75 20.23
CA GLY A 33 9.40 0.03 21.20
C GLY A 33 10.76 0.72 21.34
N LYS A 34 11.41 0.62 22.51
CA LYS A 34 12.70 1.28 22.79
C LYS A 34 13.91 0.64 22.08
N THR A 35 13.66 -0.22 21.11
CA THR A 35 14.67 -0.90 20.31
C THR A 35 15.12 -0.05 19.12
N LYS A 36 16.35 -0.26 18.64
CA LYS A 36 16.90 0.42 17.44
C LYS A 36 16.35 -0.10 16.11
N ALA A 37 15.58 -1.20 16.15
CA ALA A 37 14.95 -1.85 15.00
C ALA A 37 13.56 -2.36 15.41
N GLY A 38 12.78 -2.90 14.48
CA GLY A 38 11.49 -3.55 14.77
C GLY A 38 10.28 -2.63 14.82
N ASN A 39 10.48 -1.33 14.97
CA ASN A 39 9.45 -0.33 14.69
C ASN A 39 9.30 -0.21 13.18
N THR A 40 8.13 -0.55 12.64
CA THR A 40 7.87 -0.55 11.19
C THR A 40 6.46 -0.05 10.90
N PRO A 41 6.29 1.00 10.08
CA PRO A 41 4.97 1.43 9.65
C PRO A 41 4.50 0.53 8.48
N VAL A 42 3.26 0.04 8.51
CA VAL A 42 2.77 -0.94 7.53
C VAL A 42 1.70 -0.34 6.63
N SER A 43 0.57 0.09 7.20
CA SER A 43 -0.54 0.70 6.46
C SER A 43 -1.53 1.39 7.40
N ILE A 44 -2.44 2.18 6.82
CA ILE A 44 -3.56 2.80 7.54
C ILE A 44 -4.82 2.57 6.71
N ILE A 45 -5.89 2.11 7.35
CA ILE A 45 -7.18 1.84 6.70
C ILE A 45 -8.33 2.56 7.41
N LYS A 46 -9.45 2.71 6.71
CA LYS A 46 -10.71 3.24 7.25
C LYS A 46 -11.71 2.10 7.47
N THR A 47 -12.29 2.02 8.66
CA THR A 47 -13.38 1.08 8.96
C THR A 47 -14.74 1.68 8.58
N THR A 48 -15.78 0.85 8.51
CA THR A 48 -17.12 1.27 8.02
C THR A 48 -17.82 2.28 8.93
N ASP A 49 -17.43 2.35 10.21
CA ASP A 49 -17.85 3.39 11.16
C ASP A 49 -17.12 4.74 10.98
N GLY A 50 -16.24 4.83 9.98
CA GLY A 50 -15.52 6.04 9.64
C GLY A 50 -14.21 6.27 10.39
N ASN A 51 -13.90 5.42 11.38
CA ASN A 51 -12.67 5.48 12.17
C ASN A 51 -11.48 4.87 11.41
N TYR A 52 -10.28 5.07 11.96
CA TYR A 52 -9.04 4.66 11.31
C TYR A 52 -8.37 3.54 12.07
N VAL A 53 -7.73 2.59 11.39
CA VAL A 53 -6.86 1.59 11.99
C VAL A 53 -5.47 1.76 11.42
N ALA A 54 -4.48 2.00 12.28
CA ALA A 54 -3.07 1.96 11.90
C ALA A 54 -2.52 0.56 12.18
N PHE A 55 -1.85 -0.01 11.19
CA PHE A 55 -1.09 -1.24 11.30
C PHE A 55 0.39 -0.88 11.33
N ALA A 56 1.05 -1.25 12.43
CA ALA A 56 2.48 -1.14 12.62
C ALA A 56 3.05 -2.42 13.24
N SER A 57 4.38 -2.48 13.29
CA SER A 57 5.09 -3.33 14.25
C SER A 57 5.89 -2.48 15.23
N PHE A 58 6.09 -2.99 16.45
CA PHE A 58 7.04 -2.44 17.42
C PHE A 58 8.08 -3.49 17.79
N GLY A 59 9.31 -3.03 18.02
CA GLY A 59 10.40 -3.91 18.40
C GLY A 59 10.42 -4.21 19.91
N SER A 60 10.73 -5.45 20.28
CA SER A 60 10.99 -5.86 21.66
C SER A 60 12.24 -6.73 21.77
N ASN A 61 12.96 -6.63 22.90
CA ASN A 61 13.96 -7.61 23.32
C ASN A 61 14.22 -7.50 24.83
N THR A 62 14.89 -8.50 25.40
CA THR A 62 15.19 -8.53 26.85
C THR A 62 16.32 -7.57 27.26
N LEU A 63 17.04 -6.96 26.31
CA LEU A 63 18.16 -6.05 26.58
C LEU A 63 17.70 -4.60 26.78
N THR A 64 16.74 -4.14 25.98
CA THR A 64 16.28 -2.75 25.93
C THR A 64 14.84 -2.56 26.42
N GLY A 65 14.03 -3.62 26.37
CA GLY A 65 12.66 -3.64 26.88
C GLY A 65 11.67 -4.31 25.94
N THR A 66 10.54 -4.71 26.51
CA THR A 66 9.44 -5.38 25.81
C THR A 66 8.22 -4.49 25.59
N ASN A 67 8.20 -3.30 26.20
CA ASN A 67 7.02 -2.44 26.20
C ASN A 67 6.90 -1.63 24.91
N VAL A 68 5.67 -1.40 24.49
CA VAL A 68 5.34 -0.34 23.53
C VAL A 68 5.05 0.96 24.27
N TYR A 69 5.48 2.07 23.67
CA TYR A 69 5.28 3.43 24.14
C TYR A 69 4.38 4.18 23.16
N PHE A 70 3.54 5.05 23.71
CA PHE A 70 2.63 5.92 23.00
C PHE A 70 2.75 7.32 23.59
N ASP A 71 3.13 8.31 22.78
CA ASP A 71 3.34 9.70 23.22
C ASP A 71 4.25 9.84 24.45
N GLY A 72 5.37 9.12 24.43
CA GLY A 72 6.39 9.16 25.48
C GLY A 72 6.17 8.17 26.63
N GLU A 73 4.93 7.70 26.82
CA GLU A 73 4.54 6.89 27.99
C GLU A 73 4.35 5.41 27.65
N PRO A 74 4.60 4.48 28.59
CA PRO A 74 4.25 3.08 28.40
C PRO A 74 2.76 2.93 28.09
N PHE A 75 2.46 2.34 26.94
CA PHE A 75 1.09 2.19 26.49
C PHE A 75 0.40 1.05 27.24
N LYS A 76 -0.83 1.27 27.69
CA LYS A 76 -1.54 0.39 28.60
C LYS A 76 -2.72 -0.30 27.90
N ASP A 77 -3.00 -1.53 28.30
CA ASP A 77 -4.21 -2.26 27.93
C ASP A 77 -5.43 -1.76 28.70
N ALA A 78 -6.59 -2.39 28.44
CA ALA A 78 -7.86 -2.05 29.08
C ALA A 78 -7.87 -2.26 30.61
N GLU A 79 -6.93 -3.04 31.15
CA GLU A 79 -6.76 -3.28 32.59
C GLU A 79 -5.75 -2.33 33.23
N GLY A 80 -5.16 -1.42 32.43
CA GLY A 80 -4.16 -0.46 32.89
C GLY A 80 -2.74 -1.05 33.00
N LYS A 81 -2.52 -2.27 32.50
CA LYS A 81 -1.19 -2.91 32.47
C LYS A 81 -0.45 -2.49 31.20
N ALA A 82 0.87 -2.29 31.32
CA ALA A 82 1.70 -2.01 30.14
C ALA A 82 1.63 -3.16 29.13
N ILE A 83 1.46 -2.80 27.85
CA ILE A 83 1.47 -3.76 26.74
C ILE A 83 2.92 -4.19 26.46
N GLU A 84 3.12 -5.50 26.42
CA GLU A 84 4.42 -6.15 26.24
C GLU A 84 4.40 -7.05 25.00
N GLY A 85 5.44 -6.90 24.17
CA GLY A 85 5.71 -7.79 23.04
C GLY A 85 6.43 -9.07 23.46
N CYS A 86 6.76 -9.91 22.48
CA CYS A 86 7.45 -11.17 22.70
C CYS A 86 8.85 -10.92 23.28
N PRO A 87 9.21 -11.56 24.41
CA PRO A 87 10.57 -11.47 24.94
C PRO A 87 11.52 -12.22 24.01
N TYR A 88 12.55 -11.51 23.54
CA TYR A 88 13.58 -12.08 22.68
C TYR A 88 14.96 -11.80 23.27
N ALA A 89 15.70 -12.87 23.56
CA ALA A 89 17.08 -12.81 24.03
C ALA A 89 18.01 -12.56 22.83
N GLY A 90 18.03 -11.32 22.36
CA GLY A 90 18.94 -10.87 21.32
C GLY A 90 20.40 -10.90 21.78
N ASN A 91 21.33 -11.06 20.83
CA ASN A 91 22.77 -10.96 21.10
C ASN A 91 23.28 -9.50 21.12
N ASN A 92 22.44 -8.53 20.75
CA ASN A 92 22.70 -7.09 20.82
C ASN A 92 21.38 -6.30 20.72
N ASP A 93 21.43 -4.99 20.95
CA ASP A 93 20.25 -4.10 20.94
C ASP A 93 19.48 -4.04 19.61
N ASN A 94 20.11 -4.40 18.48
CA ASN A 94 19.47 -4.43 17.16
C ASN A 94 18.77 -5.77 16.88
N ALA A 95 19.06 -6.80 17.67
CA ALA A 95 18.41 -8.10 17.59
C ALA A 95 17.07 -8.01 18.34
N VAL A 96 15.98 -7.97 17.56
CA VAL A 96 14.64 -7.62 18.06
C VAL A 96 13.59 -8.60 17.56
N ASN A 97 12.52 -8.74 18.33
CA ASN A 97 11.28 -9.29 17.83
C ASN A 97 10.40 -8.18 17.26
N HIS A 98 9.84 -8.39 16.07
CA HIS A 98 8.83 -7.49 15.50
C HIS A 98 7.46 -7.96 15.95
N ASN A 99 6.76 -7.16 16.75
CA ASN A 99 5.44 -7.52 17.26
C ASN A 99 4.35 -6.80 16.48
N LEU A 100 3.22 -7.47 16.26
CA LEU A 100 2.01 -6.85 15.73
C LEU A 100 1.53 -5.73 16.66
N LEU A 101 1.11 -4.62 16.04
CA LEU A 101 0.33 -3.57 16.67
C LEU A 101 -0.72 -3.04 15.70
N LEU A 102 -1.99 -3.26 16.05
CA LEU A 102 -3.14 -2.64 15.42
C LEU A 102 -3.78 -1.71 16.43
N GLN A 103 -3.93 -0.44 16.07
CA GLN A 103 -4.59 0.55 16.91
C GLN A 103 -5.70 1.20 16.13
N LYS A 104 -6.91 1.20 16.67
CA LYS A 104 -8.04 1.95 16.10
C LYS A 104 -8.10 3.33 16.74
N TYR A 105 -8.30 4.35 15.91
CA TYR A 105 -8.29 5.75 16.28
C TYR A 105 -9.64 6.39 15.96
N ASN A 106 -10.12 7.23 16.87
CA ASN A 106 -11.20 8.14 16.59
C ASN A 106 -10.77 9.08 15.45
N GLN A 107 -11.57 9.13 14.40
CA GLN A 107 -11.24 9.92 13.21
C GLN A 107 -11.00 11.41 13.53
N GLN A 108 -11.78 12.00 14.42
CA GLN A 108 -11.76 13.43 14.71
C GLN A 108 -10.68 13.79 15.72
N THR A 109 -10.59 13.04 16.82
CA THR A 109 -9.74 13.40 17.97
C THR A 109 -8.35 12.77 17.95
N GLY A 110 -8.16 11.66 17.22
CA GLY A 110 -6.93 10.87 17.31
C GLY A 110 -6.88 9.96 18.55
N GLU A 111 -7.93 9.91 19.38
CA GLU A 111 -7.95 9.03 20.55
C GLU A 111 -7.93 7.55 20.15
N VAL A 112 -7.09 6.74 20.82
CA VAL A 112 -7.07 5.29 20.62
C VAL A 112 -8.33 4.66 21.22
N LEU A 113 -9.13 4.01 20.38
CA LEU A 113 -10.38 3.33 20.76
C LEU A 113 -10.16 1.90 21.23
N TRP A 114 -9.25 1.18 20.57
CA TRP A 114 -8.83 -0.16 20.98
C TRP A 114 -7.48 -0.53 20.39
N THR A 115 -6.85 -1.55 20.97
CA THR A 115 -5.57 -2.09 20.50
C THR A 115 -5.61 -3.61 20.41
N VAL A 116 -5.01 -4.16 19.36
CA VAL A 116 -4.68 -5.59 19.21
C VAL A 116 -3.18 -5.69 18.98
N TYR A 117 -2.51 -6.60 19.69
CA TYR A 117 -1.06 -6.76 19.58
C TYR A 117 -0.65 -8.23 19.63
N SER A 118 0.63 -8.51 19.41
CA SER A 118 1.18 -9.86 19.64
C SER A 118 2.17 -9.88 20.78
N ASP A 119 2.04 -10.86 21.68
CA ASP A 119 3.02 -11.17 22.73
C ASP A 119 3.86 -12.42 22.40
N LYS A 120 3.65 -13.02 21.22
CA LYS A 120 4.42 -14.17 20.72
C LYS A 120 4.51 -14.18 19.21
N GLY A 121 5.69 -14.57 18.72
CA GLY A 121 6.02 -14.65 17.29
C GLY A 121 6.53 -13.33 16.73
N TYR A 122 7.26 -13.43 15.64
CA TYR A 122 7.91 -12.35 14.91
C TYR A 122 7.13 -12.05 13.64
N LEU A 123 6.77 -10.79 13.43
CA LEU A 123 6.07 -10.29 12.25
C LEU A 123 7.08 -9.84 11.17
N TYR A 124 7.06 -10.47 10.01
CA TYR A 124 7.92 -10.09 8.89
C TYR A 124 7.29 -9.09 7.95
N ASN A 125 8.09 -8.43 7.10
CA ASN A 125 7.65 -7.25 6.34
C ASN A 125 6.59 -7.50 5.24
N ASN A 126 6.18 -8.75 4.97
CA ASN A 126 5.05 -9.01 4.07
C ASN A 126 3.78 -9.10 4.91
N GLN A 127 3.01 -8.01 4.88
CA GLN A 127 1.87 -7.78 5.75
C GLN A 127 0.84 -6.95 4.99
N ALA A 128 -0.43 -7.25 5.19
CA ALA A 128 -1.51 -6.44 4.65
C ALA A 128 -2.76 -6.52 5.55
N ILE A 129 -3.62 -5.52 5.43
CA ILE A 129 -4.86 -5.41 6.19
C ILE A 129 -5.95 -4.82 5.31
N TYR A 130 -7.18 -5.24 5.52
CA TYR A 130 -8.33 -4.73 4.78
C TYR A 130 -9.59 -4.66 5.67
N PRO A 131 -10.40 -3.59 5.59
CA PRO A 131 -11.63 -3.49 6.36
C PRO A 131 -12.71 -4.46 5.86
N THR A 132 -13.55 -4.96 6.77
CA THR A 132 -14.72 -5.78 6.45
C THR A 132 -16.02 -4.99 6.62
N SER A 133 -17.12 -5.42 5.98
CA SER A 133 -18.39 -4.68 6.03
C SER A 133 -18.99 -4.57 7.43
N ASP A 134 -18.68 -5.52 8.32
CA ASP A 134 -19.08 -5.53 9.73
C ASP A 134 -18.32 -4.51 10.62
N GLY A 135 -17.42 -3.71 10.04
CA GLY A 135 -16.60 -2.71 10.75
C GLY A 135 -15.35 -3.27 11.43
N GLY A 136 -15.09 -4.57 11.29
CA GLY A 136 -13.83 -5.19 11.63
C GLY A 136 -12.82 -5.15 10.49
N LEU A 137 -11.90 -6.13 10.49
CA LEU A 137 -10.83 -6.23 9.50
C LEU A 137 -10.32 -7.67 9.33
N ILE A 138 -9.72 -7.91 8.18
CA ILE A 138 -8.85 -9.07 7.91
C ILE A 138 -7.42 -8.58 7.86
N MET A 139 -6.51 -9.29 8.53
CA MET A 139 -5.07 -9.10 8.38
C MET A 139 -4.38 -10.36 7.90
N ILE A 140 -3.29 -10.18 7.16
CA ILE A 140 -2.35 -11.23 6.80
C ILE A 140 -0.93 -10.81 7.17
N SER A 141 -0.11 -11.77 7.56
CA SER A 141 1.33 -11.56 7.75
C SER A 141 2.10 -12.86 7.66
N ASP A 142 3.34 -12.76 7.18
CA ASP A 142 4.35 -13.79 7.37
C ASP A 142 4.84 -13.73 8.84
N VAL A 143 4.90 -14.88 9.51
CA VAL A 143 5.29 -15.00 10.91
C VAL A 143 6.32 -16.10 11.13
N ARG A 144 7.19 -15.92 12.12
CA ARG A 144 8.11 -16.96 12.60
C ARG A 144 8.20 -16.97 14.12
N ASN A 145 8.56 -18.09 14.72
CA ASN A 145 8.90 -18.12 16.15
C ASN A 145 10.42 -18.00 16.34
N LEU A 146 10.88 -16.82 16.78
CA LEU A 146 12.28 -16.56 17.11
C LEU A 146 12.65 -16.85 18.56
N ALA A 147 11.70 -16.66 19.48
CA ALA A 147 11.97 -16.67 20.91
C ALA A 147 12.20 -18.10 21.42
N ASN A 148 11.42 -19.06 20.92
CA ASN A 148 11.58 -20.46 21.28
C ASN A 148 11.15 -21.39 20.12
N LYS A 149 12.13 -21.90 19.37
CA LYS A 149 11.88 -22.68 18.14
C LYS A 149 11.26 -24.07 18.37
N THR A 150 11.22 -24.54 19.62
CA THR A 150 10.64 -25.85 19.97
C THR A 150 9.16 -25.76 20.34
N GLU A 151 8.62 -24.55 20.51
CA GLU A 151 7.21 -24.36 20.86
C GLU A 151 6.31 -24.45 19.63
N THR A 152 5.19 -25.15 19.78
CA THR A 152 4.19 -25.30 18.72
C THR A 152 3.37 -24.04 18.49
N THR A 153 3.27 -23.11 19.45
CA THR A 153 2.63 -21.82 19.18
C THR A 153 3.57 -20.97 18.31
N LEU A 154 3.18 -20.76 17.06
CA LEU A 154 3.91 -19.93 16.11
C LEU A 154 3.72 -18.44 16.38
N PHE A 155 2.48 -18.05 16.64
CA PHE A 155 2.06 -16.66 16.79
C PHE A 155 0.90 -16.56 17.79
N ARG A 156 0.86 -15.47 18.57
CA ARG A 156 -0.25 -15.22 19.50
C ARG A 156 -0.66 -13.77 19.47
N MET A 157 -1.94 -13.56 19.23
CA MET A 157 -2.59 -12.26 19.25
C MET A 157 -3.30 -12.06 20.59
N VAL A 158 -3.26 -10.84 21.10
CA VAL A 158 -4.02 -10.39 22.25
C VAL A 158 -5.05 -9.38 21.75
N GLY A 159 -6.33 -9.72 21.87
CA GLY A 159 -7.44 -8.84 21.50
C GLY A 159 -7.62 -7.70 22.51
N ALA A 160 -8.45 -6.72 22.15
CA ALA A 160 -8.81 -5.61 23.03
C ALA A 160 -9.57 -6.03 24.30
N ASP A 161 -10.13 -7.25 24.30
CA ASP A 161 -10.74 -7.90 25.46
C ASP A 161 -9.73 -8.74 26.27
N ASN A 162 -8.43 -8.54 26.04
CA ASN A 162 -7.30 -9.27 26.63
C ASN A 162 -7.30 -10.79 26.39
N LYS A 163 -8.18 -11.29 25.50
CA LYS A 163 -8.18 -12.71 25.14
C LYS A 163 -7.05 -13.02 24.18
N LYS A 164 -6.38 -14.14 24.45
CA LYS A 164 -5.29 -14.65 23.64
C LYS A 164 -5.83 -15.61 22.58
N THR A 165 -5.42 -15.40 21.33
CA THR A 165 -5.70 -16.31 20.22
C THR A 165 -4.38 -16.81 19.66
N GLU A 166 -4.17 -18.11 19.72
CA GLU A 166 -2.94 -18.78 19.31
C GLU A 166 -3.09 -19.39 17.93
N VAL A 167 -2.04 -19.26 17.11
CA VAL A 167 -1.85 -20.05 15.90
C VAL A 167 -0.73 -21.03 16.17
N SER A 168 -1.05 -22.32 16.11
CA SER A 168 -0.09 -23.39 16.29
C SER A 168 0.43 -23.89 14.95
N TYR A 169 1.71 -24.23 14.90
CA TYR A 169 2.38 -24.89 13.80
C TYR A 169 3.50 -25.76 14.35
N THR A 170 3.59 -26.99 13.84
CA THR A 170 4.72 -27.87 14.08
C THR A 170 5.44 -28.03 12.74
N PRO A 171 6.67 -27.49 12.59
CA PRO A 171 7.46 -27.73 11.39
C PRO A 171 7.61 -29.22 11.12
N ALA A 172 7.49 -29.61 9.85
CA ALA A 172 7.93 -30.94 9.43
C ALA A 172 9.46 -31.00 9.52
N GLY A 173 9.99 -31.61 10.59
CA GLY A 173 11.42 -31.91 10.72
C GLY A 173 12.24 -30.89 11.53
N ASN A 174 12.96 -31.44 12.51
CA ASN A 174 14.06 -30.87 13.30
C ASN A 174 13.83 -29.54 14.06
N GLU A 175 14.04 -29.60 15.38
CA GLU A 175 13.98 -28.54 16.40
C GLU A 175 14.89 -27.30 16.17
N LYS A 176 15.60 -27.20 15.03
CA LYS A 176 16.69 -26.23 14.81
C LYS A 176 16.34 -25.08 13.86
N THR A 177 15.38 -25.24 12.95
CA THR A 177 15.01 -24.24 11.94
C THR A 177 13.74 -23.49 12.33
N SER A 178 13.82 -22.16 12.41
CA SER A 178 12.64 -21.31 12.61
C SER A 178 11.96 -21.17 11.26
N THR A 179 10.81 -21.81 11.07
CA THR A 179 10.03 -21.72 9.84
C THR A 179 9.24 -20.41 9.77
N VAL A 180 9.05 -19.93 8.55
CA VAL A 180 8.16 -18.80 8.27
C VAL A 180 6.89 -19.31 7.62
N GLU A 181 5.74 -18.97 8.19
CA GLU A 181 4.43 -19.31 7.63
C GLU A 181 3.52 -18.10 7.55
N GLY A 182 2.52 -18.16 6.68
CA GLY A 182 1.49 -17.12 6.57
C GLY A 182 0.39 -17.30 7.59
N VAL A 183 0.07 -16.25 8.34
CA VAL A 183 -1.08 -16.19 9.24
C VAL A 183 -2.11 -15.20 8.72
N ILE A 184 -3.38 -15.61 8.80
CA ILE A 184 -4.55 -14.77 8.56
C ILE A 184 -5.40 -14.70 9.82
N ALA A 185 -5.95 -13.52 10.11
CA ALA A 185 -6.84 -13.31 11.25
C ALA A 185 -8.00 -12.38 10.92
N LYS A 186 -9.15 -12.65 11.57
CA LYS A 186 -10.32 -11.77 11.61
C LYS A 186 -10.39 -11.08 12.96
N ILE A 187 -10.49 -9.77 12.93
CA ILE A 187 -10.74 -8.91 14.08
C ILE A 187 -12.09 -8.23 13.87
N ASP A 188 -12.91 -8.14 14.92
CA ASP A 188 -14.19 -7.45 14.86
C ASP A 188 -14.07 -5.94 15.09
N LYS A 189 -15.18 -5.22 14.98
CA LYS A 189 -15.25 -3.76 15.13
C LYS A 189 -14.76 -3.24 16.50
N ASP A 190 -14.76 -4.11 17.52
CA ASP A 190 -14.41 -3.81 18.90
C ASP A 190 -12.99 -4.28 19.27
N GLY A 191 -12.22 -4.76 18.28
CA GLY A 191 -10.85 -5.19 18.50
C GLY A 191 -10.73 -6.61 19.08
N LYS A 192 -11.79 -7.43 19.03
CA LYS A 192 -11.70 -8.84 19.48
C LYS A 192 -11.24 -9.71 18.32
N VAL A 193 -10.28 -10.59 18.60
CA VAL A 193 -9.80 -11.58 17.63
C VAL A 193 -10.84 -12.70 17.54
N LYS A 194 -11.52 -12.80 16.39
CA LYS A 194 -12.59 -13.78 16.16
C LYS A 194 -12.00 -15.15 15.84
N TRP A 195 -10.96 -15.16 15.02
CA TRP A 195 -10.18 -16.33 14.69
C TRP A 195 -8.82 -15.88 14.11
N ALA A 196 -7.82 -16.74 14.26
CA ALA A 196 -6.53 -16.66 13.59
C ALA A 196 -6.09 -18.07 13.20
N LYS A 197 -5.47 -18.24 12.03
CA LYS A 197 -5.04 -19.54 11.51
C LYS A 197 -3.92 -19.38 10.48
N LEU A 198 -3.27 -20.50 10.14
CA LEU A 198 -2.40 -20.56 8.97
C LEU A 198 -3.25 -20.35 7.70
N ILE A 199 -2.70 -19.64 6.72
CA ILE A 199 -3.34 -19.47 5.41
C ILE A 199 -3.26 -20.78 4.63
N ALA A 200 -2.05 -21.33 4.58
CA ALA A 200 -1.71 -22.62 4.00
C ALA A 200 -0.53 -23.18 4.80
N THR A 201 -0.34 -24.50 4.75
CA THR A 201 0.94 -25.11 5.15
C THR A 201 1.87 -25.13 3.95
N THR A 202 3.16 -24.90 4.19
CA THR A 202 4.17 -24.88 3.13
C THR A 202 5.23 -25.94 3.34
N THR A 203 5.80 -26.43 2.23
CA THR A 203 6.94 -27.37 2.28
C THR A 203 8.25 -26.62 2.20
N HIS A 204 9.08 -26.79 3.23
CA HIS A 204 10.41 -26.22 3.31
C HIS A 204 11.45 -27.23 2.79
N PRO A 205 12.30 -26.87 1.80
CA PRO A 205 13.20 -27.83 1.18
C PRO A 205 14.49 -28.04 1.99
N THR A 206 15.07 -29.23 1.82
CA THR A 206 16.46 -29.50 2.14
C THR A 206 17.29 -29.30 0.87
N ILE A 207 18.20 -28.32 0.84
CA ILE A 207 19.07 -28.03 -0.31
C ILE A 207 20.51 -28.28 0.11
N GLU A 208 21.21 -29.13 -0.66
CA GLU A 208 22.60 -29.54 -0.36
C GLU A 208 22.79 -30.09 1.07
N GLY A 209 21.81 -30.84 1.58
CA GLY A 209 21.84 -31.41 2.93
C GLY A 209 21.62 -30.40 4.06
N LYS A 210 21.21 -29.17 3.76
CA LYS A 210 20.81 -28.15 4.73
C LYS A 210 19.31 -27.93 4.69
N ASP A 211 18.68 -28.03 5.87
CA ASP A 211 17.27 -27.70 6.04
C ASP A 211 17.11 -26.17 6.09
N TYR A 212 16.26 -25.63 5.22
CA TYR A 212 15.96 -24.20 5.21
C TYR A 212 14.57 -23.96 5.79
N GLY A 213 14.47 -23.39 6.99
CA GLY A 213 13.20 -22.84 7.51
C GLY A 213 12.84 -21.48 6.86
N GLY A 214 13.24 -21.27 5.62
CA GLY A 214 13.11 -20.00 4.90
C GLY A 214 11.66 -19.67 4.55
N TYR A 215 11.49 -18.71 3.65
CA TYR A 215 10.16 -18.42 3.11
C TYR A 215 9.90 -19.35 1.96
N ALA A 216 8.86 -20.16 2.09
CA ALA A 216 8.28 -20.94 1.02
C ALA A 216 7.22 -20.13 0.24
N ALA A 217 6.59 -19.15 0.90
CA ALA A 217 5.64 -18.22 0.30
C ALA A 217 5.77 -16.83 0.92
N TYR A 218 5.36 -15.82 0.17
CA TYR A 218 5.25 -14.42 0.59
C TYR A 218 3.82 -13.95 0.40
N TYR A 219 3.15 -13.56 1.49
CA TYR A 219 1.77 -13.07 1.44
C TYR A 219 1.77 -11.53 1.46
N ARG A 220 1.44 -10.89 0.33
CA ARG A 220 1.77 -9.49 0.07
C ARG A 220 0.58 -8.53 0.09
N GLY A 221 -0.62 -8.99 -0.25
CA GLY A 221 -1.81 -8.16 -0.35
C GLY A 221 -3.07 -8.90 0.07
N VAL A 222 -4.03 -8.15 0.63
CA VAL A 222 -5.36 -8.67 0.99
C VAL A 222 -6.45 -7.67 0.62
N VAL A 223 -7.55 -8.16 0.06
CA VAL A 223 -8.80 -7.41 -0.16
C VAL A 223 -10.01 -8.28 0.17
N VAL A 224 -11.15 -7.65 0.47
CA VAL A 224 -12.42 -8.33 0.78
C VAL A 224 -13.53 -7.81 -0.14
N ASP A 225 -14.31 -8.71 -0.75
CA ASP A 225 -15.45 -8.32 -1.62
C ASP A 225 -16.74 -8.05 -0.83
N SER A 226 -17.79 -7.62 -1.52
CA SER A 226 -19.07 -7.32 -0.88
C SER A 226 -19.81 -8.54 -0.32
N LYS A 227 -19.33 -9.76 -0.60
CA LYS A 227 -19.85 -11.03 -0.09
C LYS A 227 -18.98 -11.57 1.05
N GLU A 228 -18.02 -10.78 1.53
CA GLU A 228 -17.03 -11.15 2.55
C GLU A 228 -16.09 -12.28 2.12
N ASN A 229 -15.92 -12.52 0.81
CA ASN A 229 -14.82 -13.37 0.34
C ASN A 229 -13.51 -12.60 0.48
N ILE A 230 -12.48 -13.31 0.92
CA ILE A 230 -11.14 -12.77 1.17
C ILE A 230 -10.24 -13.16 0.01
N TYR A 231 -9.47 -12.22 -0.51
CA TYR A 231 -8.50 -12.48 -1.57
C TYR A 231 -7.12 -12.17 -1.03
N VAL A 232 -6.20 -13.12 -1.12
CA VAL A 232 -4.81 -12.97 -0.70
C VAL A 232 -3.91 -13.17 -1.91
N CYS A 233 -2.97 -12.25 -2.15
CA CYS A 233 -2.01 -12.37 -3.25
C CYS A 233 -0.57 -12.47 -2.77
N GLY A 234 0.29 -13.02 -3.61
CA GLY A 234 1.69 -13.18 -3.24
C GLY A 234 2.58 -13.83 -4.28
N ASN A 235 3.63 -14.45 -3.78
CA ASN A 235 4.53 -15.33 -4.53
C ASN A 235 4.85 -16.57 -3.70
N TYR A 236 5.02 -17.72 -4.35
CA TYR A 236 5.33 -18.98 -3.68
C TYR A 236 6.41 -19.77 -4.45
N MET A 237 7.30 -20.42 -3.72
CA MET A 237 8.52 -21.08 -4.21
C MET A 237 8.53 -22.59 -3.92
N SER A 238 7.47 -23.11 -3.30
CA SER A 238 7.32 -24.51 -2.90
C SER A 238 5.87 -24.97 -3.05
N SER A 239 5.55 -26.17 -2.56
CA SER A 239 4.17 -26.57 -2.37
C SER A 239 3.47 -25.68 -1.33
N MET A 240 2.19 -25.39 -1.56
CA MET A 240 1.25 -24.79 -0.61
C MET A 240 0.02 -25.67 -0.49
N THR A 241 -0.34 -26.09 0.73
CA THR A 241 -1.55 -26.88 0.99
C THR A 241 -2.55 -26.06 1.79
N PHE A 242 -3.74 -25.88 1.23
CA PHE A 242 -4.85 -25.16 1.83
C PHE A 242 -5.92 -26.13 2.35
N ILE A 243 -6.58 -25.76 3.44
CA ILE A 243 -7.73 -26.49 3.99
C ILE A 243 -9.03 -25.84 3.49
N LYS A 244 -9.93 -26.67 2.98
CA LYS A 244 -11.30 -26.30 2.60
C LYS A 244 -12.26 -26.44 3.78
N ARG A 245 -13.44 -25.83 3.65
CA ARG A 245 -14.44 -25.81 4.72
C ARG A 245 -14.93 -27.19 5.15
N ASP A 246 -14.96 -28.14 4.23
CA ASP A 246 -15.32 -29.54 4.50
C ASP A 246 -14.18 -30.38 5.09
N GLY A 247 -13.01 -29.75 5.33
CA GLY A 247 -11.81 -30.40 5.86
C GLY A 247 -10.93 -31.06 4.80
N THR A 248 -11.31 -31.04 3.52
CA THR A 248 -10.44 -31.51 2.44
C THR A 248 -9.28 -30.57 2.19
N GLU A 249 -8.19 -31.08 1.63
CA GLU A 249 -6.99 -30.30 1.31
C GLU A 249 -6.85 -30.08 -0.20
N GLU A 250 -6.31 -28.92 -0.59
CA GLU A 250 -5.91 -28.61 -1.96
C GLU A 250 -4.47 -28.11 -1.97
N THR A 251 -3.62 -28.78 -2.76
CA THR A 251 -2.18 -28.49 -2.85
C THR A 251 -1.83 -27.90 -4.20
N HIS A 252 -1.01 -26.84 -4.20
CA HIS A 252 -0.45 -26.23 -5.39
C HIS A 252 1.07 -26.22 -5.34
N GLU A 253 1.69 -26.66 -6.44
CA GLU A 253 3.15 -26.70 -6.59
C GLU A 253 3.65 -25.48 -7.36
N ALA A 254 4.79 -24.92 -6.91
CA ALA A 254 5.49 -23.89 -7.67
C ALA A 254 6.25 -24.53 -8.84
N LYS A 255 6.12 -23.94 -10.02
CA LYS A 255 6.83 -24.25 -11.28
C LYS A 255 8.20 -23.56 -11.34
N ASN A 256 8.31 -22.29 -10.94
CA ASN A 256 9.53 -21.50 -11.10
C ASN A 256 10.50 -21.64 -9.90
N THR A 257 10.95 -22.85 -9.59
CA THR A 257 11.75 -23.13 -8.38
C THR A 257 13.25 -23.30 -8.62
N ALA A 258 13.68 -23.45 -9.88
CA ALA A 258 15.07 -23.78 -10.23
C ALA A 258 16.12 -22.80 -9.69
N ALA A 259 15.76 -21.52 -9.54
CA ALA A 259 16.67 -20.51 -9.01
C ALA A 259 16.72 -20.48 -7.48
N TRP A 260 15.79 -21.15 -6.78
CA TRP A 260 15.63 -21.06 -5.33
C TRP A 260 16.73 -21.83 -4.59
N ASP A 261 17.44 -21.13 -3.71
CA ASP A 261 18.53 -21.68 -2.88
C ASP A 261 18.11 -21.86 -1.41
N GLY A 262 16.81 -21.80 -1.11
CA GLY A 262 16.26 -21.88 0.24
C GLY A 262 16.35 -20.57 1.03
N THR A 263 17.00 -19.54 0.47
CA THR A 263 17.14 -18.23 1.12
C THR A 263 16.04 -17.25 0.69
N ILE A 264 15.81 -16.28 1.56
CA ILE A 264 14.80 -15.23 1.39
C ILE A 264 15.19 -14.19 0.33
N GLN A 265 16.48 -14.15 -0.02
CA GLN A 265 17.04 -13.15 -0.93
C GLN A 265 16.89 -13.56 -2.39
N THR A 266 16.53 -14.82 -2.62
CA THR A 266 16.46 -15.39 -3.94
C THR A 266 15.16 -15.02 -4.64
N SER A 267 15.32 -14.61 -5.89
CA SER A 267 14.20 -14.27 -6.76
C SER A 267 13.79 -15.52 -7.53
N ALA A 268 12.84 -16.25 -6.96
CA ALA A 268 12.23 -17.44 -7.55
C ALA A 268 10.72 -17.48 -7.27
N GLY A 269 10.02 -18.37 -7.95
CA GLY A 269 8.64 -18.72 -7.65
C GLY A 269 7.60 -18.01 -8.50
N ASP A 270 6.36 -18.37 -8.20
CA ASP A 270 5.18 -18.09 -9.00
C ASP A 270 4.23 -17.13 -8.30
N PRO A 271 3.50 -16.29 -9.05
CA PRO A 271 2.49 -15.41 -8.49
C PRO A 271 1.22 -16.17 -8.16
N PHE A 272 0.53 -15.81 -7.09
CA PHE A 272 -0.77 -16.41 -6.77
C PHE A 272 -1.81 -15.42 -6.28
N ILE A 273 -3.08 -15.80 -6.44
CA ILE A 273 -4.23 -15.23 -5.72
C ILE A 273 -5.04 -16.40 -5.14
N ALA A 274 -5.16 -16.45 -3.82
CA ALA A 274 -6.06 -17.37 -3.12
C ALA A 274 -7.36 -16.62 -2.77
N LYS A 275 -8.49 -17.10 -3.29
CA LYS A 275 -9.84 -16.68 -2.89
C LYS A 275 -10.30 -17.60 -1.77
N LEU A 276 -10.55 -17.02 -0.61
CA LEU A 276 -11.05 -17.68 0.59
C LEU A 276 -12.47 -17.21 0.89
N ASP A 277 -13.23 -18.02 1.61
CA ASP A 277 -14.49 -17.56 2.20
C ASP A 277 -14.25 -16.67 3.42
N LYS A 278 -15.34 -16.12 3.98
CA LYS A 278 -15.32 -15.22 5.14
C LYS A 278 -14.68 -15.79 6.41
N ASP A 279 -14.54 -17.12 6.51
CA ASP A 279 -13.91 -17.79 7.66
C ASP A 279 -12.49 -18.29 7.32
N GLY A 280 -11.96 -17.90 6.16
CA GLY A 280 -10.58 -18.16 5.75
C GLY A 280 -10.33 -19.54 5.13
N TYR A 281 -11.34 -20.22 4.60
CA TYR A 281 -11.17 -21.49 3.88
C TYR A 281 -11.09 -21.29 2.37
N LEU A 282 -10.25 -22.06 1.68
CA LEU A 282 -10.05 -21.91 0.24
C LEU A 282 -11.33 -22.20 -0.55
N LEU A 283 -11.64 -21.31 -1.48
CA LEU A 283 -12.68 -21.47 -2.50
C LEU A 283 -12.09 -21.68 -3.89
N GLN A 284 -11.03 -20.93 -4.21
CA GLN A 284 -10.38 -20.97 -5.52
C GLN A 284 -8.94 -20.47 -5.41
N PHE A 285 -8.03 -21.06 -6.19
CA PHE A 285 -6.66 -20.60 -6.33
C PHE A 285 -6.39 -20.22 -7.79
N MET A 286 -5.73 -19.10 -8.00
CA MET A 286 -5.22 -18.67 -9.30
C MET A 286 -3.71 -18.60 -9.25
N THR A 287 -3.07 -19.16 -10.26
CA THR A 287 -1.65 -19.05 -10.59
C THR A 287 -1.50 -19.10 -12.11
N GLU A 288 -0.30 -18.98 -12.66
CA GLU A 288 -0.07 -19.14 -14.11
C GLU A 288 -0.36 -20.56 -14.60
N ASP A 289 -0.76 -20.70 -15.86
CA ASP A 289 -0.96 -22.01 -16.48
C ASP A 289 0.37 -22.64 -16.89
N GLU A 290 1.23 -21.82 -17.52
CA GLU A 290 2.55 -22.21 -18.02
C GLU A 290 3.57 -21.12 -17.70
N SER A 291 4.79 -21.52 -17.31
CA SER A 291 5.88 -20.58 -17.08
C SER A 291 7.24 -21.20 -17.31
N SER A 292 8.14 -20.41 -17.90
CA SER A 292 9.58 -20.66 -17.99
C SER A 292 10.43 -19.49 -17.49
N ILE A 293 9.80 -18.51 -16.82
CA ILE A 293 10.50 -17.34 -16.29
C ILE A 293 11.20 -17.65 -14.97
N LYS A 294 11.98 -16.69 -14.46
CA LYS A 294 12.66 -16.84 -13.18
C LYS A 294 11.75 -16.53 -11.99
N PHE A 295 10.95 -15.47 -12.08
CA PHE A 295 10.19 -14.95 -10.96
C PHE A 295 9.00 -14.13 -11.42
N ALA A 296 7.84 -14.36 -10.81
CA ALA A 296 6.74 -13.41 -10.78
C ALA A 296 6.05 -13.39 -9.40
N SER A 297 5.47 -12.24 -9.05
CA SER A 297 4.72 -12.05 -7.81
C SER A 297 3.62 -11.03 -7.99
N PHE A 298 2.44 -11.30 -7.40
CA PHE A 298 1.45 -10.27 -7.15
C PHE A 298 1.76 -9.59 -5.81
N ASP A 299 1.97 -8.27 -5.85
CA ASP A 299 2.43 -7.50 -4.68
C ASP A 299 1.30 -6.68 -4.03
N LYS A 300 0.39 -6.10 -4.82
CA LYS A 300 -0.63 -5.15 -4.35
C LYS A 300 -1.98 -5.41 -4.99
N MET A 301 -3.05 -5.32 -4.20
CA MET A 301 -4.43 -5.46 -4.65
C MET A 301 -5.30 -4.30 -4.17
N VAL A 302 -6.26 -3.92 -5.00
CA VAL A 302 -7.40 -3.07 -4.63
C VAL A 302 -8.66 -3.63 -5.27
N ILE A 303 -9.79 -3.53 -4.57
CA ILE A 303 -11.09 -3.98 -5.07
C ILE A 303 -12.03 -2.79 -5.22
N LYS A 304 -12.77 -2.76 -6.33
CA LYS A 304 -13.83 -1.79 -6.55
C LYS A 304 -14.92 -2.40 -7.41
N ASN A 305 -16.17 -2.28 -6.98
CA ASN A 305 -17.35 -2.74 -7.73
C ASN A 305 -17.22 -4.21 -8.20
N ASP A 306 -16.83 -5.12 -7.28
CA ASP A 306 -16.61 -6.54 -7.55
C ASP A 306 -15.57 -6.86 -8.65
N ILE A 307 -14.67 -5.91 -8.91
CA ILE A 307 -13.49 -6.10 -9.75
C ILE A 307 -12.25 -5.99 -8.86
N ILE A 308 -11.39 -7.00 -8.93
CA ILE A 308 -10.07 -6.99 -8.31
C ILE A 308 -9.10 -6.39 -9.33
N TYR A 309 -8.31 -5.45 -8.86
CA TYR A 309 -7.15 -4.96 -9.56
C TYR A 309 -5.91 -5.40 -8.80
N VAL A 310 -4.95 -5.96 -9.52
CA VAL A 310 -3.71 -6.47 -8.95
C VAL A 310 -2.53 -5.95 -9.73
N SER A 311 -1.43 -5.69 -9.03
CA SER A 311 -0.15 -5.35 -9.64
C SER A 311 0.97 -6.11 -8.96
N GLY A 312 2.04 -6.34 -9.70
CA GLY A 312 3.11 -7.23 -9.31
C GLY A 312 4.41 -6.93 -10.01
N ARG A 313 5.42 -7.75 -9.72
CA ARG A 313 6.73 -7.70 -10.35
C ARG A 313 7.03 -8.99 -11.08
N ILE A 314 7.72 -8.86 -12.20
CA ILE A 314 8.08 -9.96 -13.07
C ILE A 314 9.51 -9.76 -13.61
N VAL A 315 10.26 -10.85 -13.76
CA VAL A 315 11.57 -10.86 -14.43
C VAL A 315 11.79 -12.18 -15.16
N GLY A 316 12.33 -12.11 -16.37
CA GLY A 316 12.74 -13.25 -17.19
C GLY A 316 14.09 -12.99 -17.82
N ASP A 317 14.24 -13.36 -19.09
CA ASP A 317 15.47 -13.23 -19.86
C ASP A 317 15.27 -12.61 -21.25
N GLY A 318 14.03 -12.25 -21.61
CA GLY A 318 13.64 -11.73 -22.92
C GLY A 318 13.17 -12.80 -23.91
N THR A 319 13.24 -14.08 -23.54
CA THR A 319 12.80 -15.23 -24.34
C THR A 319 11.79 -16.11 -23.59
N SER A 320 11.97 -16.31 -22.28
CA SER A 320 11.03 -17.02 -21.42
C SER A 320 9.69 -16.30 -21.32
N THR A 321 8.64 -17.08 -21.12
CA THR A 321 7.26 -16.60 -21.08
C THR A 321 6.52 -17.10 -19.84
N ILE A 322 5.51 -16.35 -19.45
CA ILE A 322 4.50 -16.75 -18.46
C ILE A 322 3.11 -16.56 -19.08
N LYS A 323 2.21 -17.51 -18.85
CA LYS A 323 0.90 -17.58 -19.49
C LYS A 323 -0.24 -17.68 -18.49
N PHE A 324 -1.29 -16.88 -18.72
CA PHE A 324 -2.55 -16.90 -17.99
C PHE A 324 -3.71 -16.91 -18.97
N GLY A 325 -4.37 -18.06 -19.13
CA GLY A 325 -5.33 -18.33 -20.20
C GLY A 325 -4.69 -18.08 -21.57
N ASP A 326 -5.31 -17.20 -22.35
CA ASP A 326 -4.84 -16.81 -23.69
C ASP A 326 -3.80 -15.67 -23.66
N ILE A 327 -3.44 -15.16 -22.47
CA ILE A 327 -2.52 -14.04 -22.32
C ILE A 327 -1.11 -14.57 -22.03
N THR A 328 -0.15 -14.19 -22.88
CA THR A 328 1.27 -14.52 -22.70
C THR A 328 2.08 -13.25 -22.48
N LEU A 329 2.88 -13.22 -21.41
CA LEU A 329 3.86 -12.16 -21.14
C LEU A 329 5.27 -12.69 -21.35
N LYS A 330 6.15 -11.86 -21.93
CA LYS A 330 7.55 -12.17 -22.20
C LYS A 330 8.45 -11.12 -21.54
N PRO A 331 8.76 -11.26 -20.24
CA PRO A 331 9.57 -10.29 -19.52
C PRO A 331 11.05 -10.36 -19.91
N ASN A 332 11.72 -9.21 -19.90
CA ASN A 332 13.17 -9.13 -20.10
C ASN A 332 13.93 -9.39 -18.79
N ASN A 333 15.25 -9.17 -18.82
CA ASN A 333 16.15 -9.39 -17.69
C ASN A 333 16.17 -8.28 -16.64
N CYS A 334 15.28 -7.29 -16.74
CA CYS A 334 15.05 -6.24 -15.76
C CYS A 334 13.74 -6.50 -15.02
N TRP A 335 13.67 -6.05 -13.77
CA TRP A 335 12.45 -6.14 -12.99
C TRP A 335 11.40 -5.20 -13.57
N SER A 336 10.28 -5.75 -14.01
CA SER A 336 9.19 -4.99 -14.59
C SER A 336 7.91 -5.10 -13.78
N ILE A 337 7.01 -4.14 -13.94
CA ILE A 337 5.67 -4.21 -13.37
C ILE A 337 4.71 -4.81 -14.38
N TYR A 338 3.88 -5.71 -13.89
CA TYR A 338 2.69 -6.20 -14.58
C TYR A 338 1.47 -6.02 -13.70
N TYR A 339 0.30 -5.90 -14.31
CA TYR A 339 -0.95 -5.61 -13.63
C TYR A 339 -2.13 -6.19 -14.40
N ALA A 340 -3.21 -6.46 -13.66
CA ALA A 340 -4.40 -7.10 -14.21
C ALA A 340 -5.67 -6.60 -13.54
N SER A 341 -6.79 -6.83 -14.24
CA SER A 341 -8.14 -6.73 -13.70
C SER A 341 -8.79 -8.11 -13.75
N LEU A 342 -9.46 -8.49 -12.67
CA LEU A 342 -10.08 -9.79 -12.49
C LEU A 342 -11.52 -9.67 -11.98
N ASN A 343 -12.37 -10.59 -12.39
CA ASN A 343 -13.72 -10.72 -11.86
C ASN A 343 -13.72 -11.45 -10.50
N CYS A 344 -14.40 -10.90 -9.49
CA CYS A 344 -14.46 -11.53 -8.15
C CYS A 344 -15.13 -12.90 -8.15
N ASN A 345 -16.07 -13.18 -9.06
CA ASN A 345 -16.86 -14.40 -9.04
C ASN A 345 -16.00 -15.65 -9.29
N ASN A 346 -15.15 -15.62 -10.31
CA ASN A 346 -14.40 -16.79 -10.80
C ASN A 346 -12.91 -16.50 -11.07
N LEU A 347 -12.39 -15.33 -10.66
CA LEU A 347 -11.02 -14.89 -10.95
C LEU A 347 -10.69 -14.81 -12.46
N SER A 348 -11.67 -14.78 -13.35
CA SER A 348 -11.39 -14.59 -14.79
C SER A 348 -10.74 -13.23 -15.04
N ILE A 349 -9.76 -13.21 -15.93
CA ILE A 349 -8.97 -12.03 -16.26
C ILE A 349 -9.71 -11.19 -17.31
N ASN A 350 -10.01 -9.93 -16.98
CA ASN A 350 -10.56 -8.96 -17.93
C ASN A 350 -9.46 -8.41 -18.85
N TYR A 351 -8.31 -8.09 -18.26
CA TYR A 351 -7.08 -7.75 -18.96
C TYR A 351 -5.87 -8.03 -18.06
N MET A 352 -4.72 -8.29 -18.68
CA MET A 352 -3.42 -8.32 -18.03
C MET A 352 -2.38 -7.70 -18.96
N LYS A 353 -1.52 -6.84 -18.41
CA LYS A 353 -0.48 -6.12 -19.16
C LYS A 353 0.81 -6.04 -18.35
N SER A 354 1.92 -5.86 -19.05
CA SER A 354 3.23 -5.60 -18.47
C SER A 354 3.82 -4.37 -19.10
N PHE A 355 4.52 -3.57 -18.30
CA PHE A 355 5.48 -2.61 -18.82
C PHE A 355 6.81 -3.31 -19.09
N VAL A 356 7.68 -2.66 -19.86
CA VAL A 356 9.06 -3.11 -20.10
C VAL A 356 10.02 -2.15 -19.42
N THR A 357 10.83 -2.68 -18.51
CA THR A 357 11.86 -1.90 -17.82
C THR A 357 13.18 -1.95 -18.60
N GLY A 358 13.76 -0.78 -18.84
CA GLY A 358 15.04 -0.60 -19.53
C GLY A 358 16.22 -0.52 -18.56
N LYS A 359 17.41 -0.81 -19.10
CA LYS A 359 18.68 -0.74 -18.36
C LYS A 359 19.07 0.72 -18.08
N PHE A 360 19.80 0.94 -16.99
CA PHE A 360 20.54 2.19 -16.73
C PHE A 360 22.03 1.90 -16.87
N ASN A 361 22.75 2.68 -17.69
CA ASN A 361 24.18 2.50 -17.97
C ASN A 361 24.57 1.04 -18.28
N GLY A 362 23.75 0.35 -19.10
CA GLY A 362 23.99 -1.02 -19.52
C GLY A 362 23.78 -2.11 -18.45
N LYS A 363 23.43 -1.73 -17.21
CA LYS A 363 23.17 -2.67 -16.11
C LYS A 363 21.67 -2.94 -15.98
N ASN A 364 21.31 -4.19 -15.65
CA ASN A 364 19.94 -4.56 -15.31
C ASN A 364 19.50 -3.77 -14.08
N GLN A 365 18.26 -3.29 -14.09
CA GLN A 365 17.74 -2.41 -13.05
C GLN A 365 16.52 -2.98 -12.35
N GLY A 366 16.22 -2.38 -11.22
CA GLY A 366 15.16 -2.79 -10.32
C GLY A 366 13.98 -1.83 -10.32
N ILE A 367 12.82 -2.41 -10.01
CA ILE A 367 11.61 -1.68 -9.69
C ILE A 367 11.06 -2.22 -8.38
N GLN A 368 10.48 -1.34 -7.57
CA GLN A 368 9.74 -1.75 -6.38
C GLN A 368 8.30 -1.26 -6.52
N ASN A 369 7.36 -2.20 -6.57
CA ASN A 369 5.94 -1.89 -6.52
C ASN A 369 5.53 -1.62 -5.07
N LYS A 370 5.10 -0.40 -4.75
CA LYS A 370 4.77 0.02 -3.38
C LYS A 370 3.29 0.15 -3.13
N ASN A 371 2.50 0.58 -4.11
CA ASN A 371 1.06 0.66 -3.94
C ASN A 371 0.29 0.57 -5.26
N LEU A 372 -0.97 0.15 -5.16
CA LEU A 372 -1.97 0.17 -6.22
C LEU A 372 -3.25 0.80 -5.66
N GLN A 373 -3.64 1.95 -6.20
CA GLN A 373 -4.85 2.66 -5.77
C GLN A 373 -5.84 2.80 -6.91
N TYR A 374 -7.11 2.54 -6.64
CA TYR A 374 -8.21 2.91 -7.53
C TYR A 374 -8.71 4.31 -7.16
N CYS A 375 -8.64 5.25 -8.10
CA CYS A 375 -9.20 6.59 -7.93
C CYS A 375 -9.90 7.02 -9.23
N ASN A 376 -11.20 7.35 -9.12
CA ASN A 376 -12.01 7.91 -10.21
C ASN A 376 -11.86 7.22 -11.58
N GLY A 377 -11.94 5.89 -11.61
CA GLY A 377 -11.85 5.11 -12.85
C GLY A 377 -10.43 4.88 -13.37
N SER A 378 -9.42 5.37 -12.66
CA SER A 378 -8.01 5.09 -12.93
C SER A 378 -7.39 4.23 -11.84
N LEU A 379 -6.36 3.49 -12.20
CA LEU A 379 -5.43 2.89 -11.25
C LEU A 379 -4.15 3.71 -11.21
N TYR A 380 -3.63 3.96 -10.02
CA TYR A 380 -2.31 4.54 -9.82
C TYR A 380 -1.39 3.46 -9.24
N ILE A 381 -0.33 3.17 -9.98
CA ILE A 381 0.76 2.30 -9.56
C ILE A 381 1.90 3.20 -9.09
N THR A 382 2.31 3.07 -7.83
CA THR A 382 3.39 3.89 -7.26
C THR A 382 4.54 3.04 -6.76
N GLY A 383 5.74 3.60 -6.79
CA GLY A 383 6.90 2.88 -6.28
C GLY A 383 8.22 3.58 -6.49
N LEU A 384 9.25 2.77 -6.77
CA LEU A 384 10.62 3.21 -7.02
C LEU A 384 11.14 2.56 -8.32
N LEU A 385 11.86 3.31 -9.13
CA LEU A 385 12.45 2.86 -10.40
C LEU A 385 13.95 3.20 -10.44
N ILE A 386 14.76 2.34 -11.04
CA ILE A 386 16.05 2.70 -11.67
C ILE A 386 15.95 2.25 -13.13
N GLY A 387 16.47 3.04 -14.07
CA GLY A 387 16.38 2.72 -15.50
C GLY A 387 15.22 3.45 -16.15
N SER A 388 14.49 2.77 -17.02
CA SER A 388 13.41 3.38 -17.79
C SER A 388 12.20 2.46 -17.86
N MET A 389 11.05 3.00 -18.26
CA MET A 389 9.84 2.19 -18.44
C MET A 389 9.17 2.56 -19.76
N ALA A 390 8.77 1.55 -20.53
CA ALA A 390 8.05 1.65 -21.79
C ALA A 390 6.78 0.79 -21.77
N ASP A 391 5.83 1.08 -22.66
CA ASP A 391 4.59 0.29 -22.78
C ASP A 391 4.85 -1.13 -23.31
N ASP A 392 5.85 -1.29 -24.17
CA ASP A 392 6.30 -2.58 -24.74
C ASP A 392 7.76 -2.47 -25.24
N GLU A 393 8.30 -3.56 -25.81
CA GLU A 393 9.70 -3.62 -26.32
C GLU A 393 9.96 -2.69 -27.52
N ALA A 394 8.92 -2.32 -28.28
CA ALA A 394 9.05 -1.48 -29.48
C ALA A 394 8.87 0.01 -29.16
N SER A 395 8.27 0.33 -28.03
CA SER A 395 7.94 1.68 -27.60
C SER A 395 9.14 2.42 -27.01
N SER A 396 9.17 3.73 -27.23
CA SER A 396 10.10 4.59 -26.50
C SER A 396 9.73 4.66 -25.01
N PRO A 397 10.70 4.79 -24.09
CA PRO A 397 10.39 4.93 -22.68
C PRO A 397 9.55 6.19 -22.37
N PHE A 398 8.50 6.04 -21.57
CA PHE A 398 7.65 7.16 -21.12
C PHE A 398 8.17 7.83 -19.84
N ILE A 399 8.96 7.11 -19.03
CA ILE A 399 9.76 7.66 -17.92
C ILE A 399 11.15 7.03 -17.92
N ALA A 400 12.13 7.78 -17.42
CA ALA A 400 13.49 7.31 -17.19
C ALA A 400 14.10 8.04 -16.00
N THR A 401 14.89 7.33 -15.21
CA THR A 401 15.69 7.94 -14.14
C THR A 401 16.87 8.71 -14.72
N THR A 402 17.32 9.72 -13.98
CA THR A 402 18.44 10.57 -14.40
C THR A 402 19.78 10.15 -13.79
N ASP A 403 19.74 9.34 -12.74
CA ASP A 403 20.92 8.90 -11.98
C ASP A 403 20.81 7.39 -11.62
N ARG A 404 21.88 6.86 -11.02
CA ARG A 404 22.01 5.47 -10.57
C ARG A 404 21.19 5.12 -9.33
N TRP A 405 20.32 6.01 -8.89
CA TRP A 405 19.57 5.91 -7.65
C TRP A 405 18.09 5.65 -7.92
N TYR A 406 17.44 4.92 -7.02
CA TYR A 406 16.00 4.69 -7.09
C TYR A 406 15.24 6.01 -7.00
N GLU A 407 14.48 6.36 -8.03
CA GLU A 407 13.60 7.53 -8.03
C GLU A 407 12.15 7.11 -7.82
N ALA A 408 11.35 7.95 -7.15
CA ALA A 408 9.93 7.71 -7.00
C ALA A 408 9.26 7.71 -8.37
N MET A 409 8.34 6.78 -8.59
CA MET A 409 7.55 6.70 -9.82
C MET A 409 6.05 6.65 -9.53
N VAL A 410 5.28 7.16 -10.48
CA VAL A 410 3.83 7.03 -10.55
C VAL A 410 3.41 6.72 -11.98
N VAL A 411 2.54 5.73 -12.16
CA VAL A 411 1.92 5.40 -13.44
C VAL A 411 0.41 5.38 -13.26
N LYS A 412 -0.29 6.22 -14.03
CA LYS A 412 -1.74 6.26 -14.10
C LYS A 412 -2.20 5.43 -15.30
N VAL A 413 -3.06 4.45 -15.04
CA VAL A 413 -3.67 3.61 -16.08
C VAL A 413 -5.19 3.67 -15.99
N ASP A 414 -5.87 3.50 -17.12
CA ASP A 414 -7.30 3.34 -17.17
C ASP A 414 -7.72 2.00 -16.53
N ALA A 415 -8.65 2.03 -15.58
CA ALA A 415 -9.06 0.83 -14.86
C ALA A 415 -9.98 -0.09 -15.67
N GLN A 416 -10.53 0.37 -16.80
CA GLN A 416 -11.43 -0.43 -17.63
C GLN A 416 -10.64 -1.34 -18.58
N ASN A 417 -9.59 -0.80 -19.21
CA ASN A 417 -8.85 -1.50 -20.26
C ASN A 417 -7.33 -1.57 -20.03
N GLY A 418 -6.83 -1.04 -18.91
CA GLY A 418 -5.42 -1.04 -18.56
C GLY A 418 -4.55 -0.20 -19.48
N LYS A 419 -5.08 0.77 -20.23
CA LYS A 419 -4.25 1.66 -21.06
C LYS A 419 -3.51 2.65 -20.16
N ARG A 420 -2.20 2.83 -20.36
CA ARG A 420 -1.46 3.91 -19.71
C ARG A 420 -2.02 5.27 -20.15
N LEU A 421 -2.32 6.10 -19.16
CA LEU A 421 -2.83 7.45 -19.34
C LEU A 421 -1.74 8.49 -19.09
N ALA A 422 -0.96 8.30 -18.04
CA ALA A 422 0.16 9.19 -17.73
C ALA A 422 1.21 8.52 -16.85
N ALA A 423 2.41 9.06 -16.80
CA ALA A 423 3.45 8.62 -15.87
C ALA A 423 4.40 9.76 -15.47
N GLY A 424 5.04 9.63 -14.31
CA GLY A 424 6.00 10.59 -13.80
C GLY A 424 7.07 9.93 -12.95
N THR A 425 8.23 10.59 -12.86
CA THR A 425 9.34 10.25 -11.96
C THR A 425 9.81 11.48 -11.19
N ASP A 426 10.45 11.28 -10.05
CA ASP A 426 10.98 12.35 -9.20
C ASP A 426 12.17 13.10 -9.81
N GLY A 427 12.91 12.45 -10.71
CA GLY A 427 13.94 13.06 -11.57
C GLY A 427 15.30 13.29 -10.91
N LYS A 428 15.48 13.04 -9.60
CA LYS A 428 16.80 13.05 -8.92
C LYS A 428 16.75 12.45 -7.51
N GLY A 429 17.81 11.72 -7.15
CA GLY A 429 18.09 11.26 -5.78
C GLY A 429 17.20 10.11 -5.30
N ILE A 430 17.58 9.49 -4.17
CA ILE A 430 16.85 8.32 -3.67
C ILE A 430 15.49 8.76 -3.10
N SER A 431 14.41 8.30 -3.73
CA SER A 431 13.04 8.66 -3.38
C SER A 431 12.07 7.52 -3.69
N GLY A 432 10.91 7.51 -3.02
CA GLY A 432 9.87 6.53 -3.30
C GLY A 432 8.46 7.03 -3.06
N ALA A 433 7.52 6.60 -3.90
CA ALA A 433 6.12 6.98 -3.84
C ALA A 433 5.23 5.83 -3.32
N PHE A 434 4.32 6.17 -2.42
CA PHE A 434 3.45 5.24 -1.71
C PHE A 434 1.97 5.54 -1.89
N ALA A 435 1.59 6.74 -2.31
CA ALA A 435 0.21 7.02 -2.70
C ALA A 435 0.07 8.28 -3.54
N VAL A 436 -1.06 8.35 -4.21
CA VAL A 436 -1.62 9.51 -4.89
C VAL A 436 -2.79 10.05 -4.07
N VAL A 437 -2.87 11.37 -3.96
CA VAL A 437 -4.05 12.12 -3.54
C VAL A 437 -4.51 12.93 -4.73
N GLU A 438 -5.70 12.64 -5.26
CA GLU A 438 -6.27 13.45 -6.34
C GLU A 438 -6.65 14.83 -5.83
N THR A 439 -6.50 15.84 -6.67
CA THR A 439 -6.86 17.22 -6.33
C THR A 439 -8.19 17.63 -6.95
N LYS A 440 -8.70 18.79 -6.53
CA LYS A 440 -9.86 19.42 -7.17
C LYS A 440 -9.58 19.82 -8.63
N ASP A 441 -8.31 20.05 -8.99
CA ASP A 441 -7.89 20.22 -10.36
C ASP A 441 -7.59 18.84 -10.98
N PRO A 442 -8.38 18.36 -11.95
CA PRO A 442 -8.17 17.03 -12.55
C PRO A 442 -6.84 16.92 -13.31
N SER A 443 -6.17 18.05 -13.58
CA SER A 443 -4.83 18.07 -14.16
C SER A 443 -3.72 17.94 -13.12
N SER A 444 -4.00 17.81 -11.82
CA SER A 444 -2.95 17.68 -10.81
C SER A 444 -3.24 16.65 -9.73
N ILE A 445 -2.16 16.12 -9.17
CA ILE A 445 -2.16 15.16 -8.05
C ILE A 445 -1.11 15.54 -7.03
N TRP A 446 -1.30 15.12 -5.77
CA TRP A 446 -0.22 15.06 -4.80
C TRP A 446 0.32 13.64 -4.71
N LEU A 447 1.63 13.49 -4.79
CA LEU A 447 2.32 12.22 -4.63
C LEU A 447 2.95 12.14 -3.24
N TYR A 448 2.43 11.25 -2.41
CA TYR A 448 2.96 10.95 -1.08
C TYR A 448 4.12 9.96 -1.18
N GLY A 449 5.18 10.25 -0.42
CA GLY A 449 6.35 9.39 -0.38
C GLY A 449 7.43 9.91 0.56
N TYR A 450 8.67 9.52 0.28
CA TYR A 450 9.84 10.02 0.99
C TYR A 450 10.98 10.38 0.04
N ALA A 451 11.89 11.23 0.52
CA ALA A 451 13.26 11.36 0.03
C ALA A 451 14.20 10.79 1.09
N LEU A 452 15.06 9.83 0.71
CA LEU A 452 15.86 9.07 1.68
C LEU A 452 16.78 9.99 2.48
N SER A 453 16.90 9.74 3.79
CA SER A 453 17.70 10.54 4.72
C SER A 453 17.26 12.01 4.80
N GLY A 454 16.05 12.32 4.33
CA GLY A 454 15.46 13.64 4.38
C GLY A 454 14.09 13.58 5.06
N MET A 455 13.03 13.61 4.26
CA MET A 455 11.68 13.93 4.71
C MET A 455 10.65 12.95 4.13
N SER A 456 9.56 12.70 4.85
CA SER A 456 8.32 12.27 4.20
C SER A 456 7.68 13.51 3.59
N ARG A 457 7.05 13.34 2.44
CA ARG A 457 6.63 14.47 1.62
C ARG A 457 5.40 14.17 0.79
N LEU A 458 4.64 15.22 0.51
CA LEU A 458 3.69 15.34 -0.57
C LEU A 458 4.29 16.30 -1.59
N ASN A 459 4.44 15.90 -2.85
CA ASN A 459 4.80 16.80 -3.94
C ASN A 459 3.66 16.90 -4.95
N LYS A 460 3.42 18.09 -5.48
CA LYS A 460 2.42 18.27 -6.53
C LYS A 460 2.99 17.87 -7.89
N TYR A 461 2.19 17.15 -8.67
CA TYR A 461 2.48 16.79 -10.05
C TYR A 461 1.34 17.29 -10.93
N THR A 462 1.68 17.82 -12.09
CA THR A 462 0.72 18.34 -13.07
C THR A 462 0.78 17.52 -14.35
N LEU A 463 -0.38 17.22 -14.92
CA LEU A 463 -0.55 16.48 -16.15
C LEU A 463 -0.29 17.39 -17.35
N GLU A 464 0.74 17.06 -18.12
CA GLU A 464 1.09 17.68 -19.39
C GLU A 464 1.06 16.62 -20.48
N GLY A 465 -0.08 16.49 -21.17
CA GLY A 465 -0.32 15.40 -22.11
C GLY A 465 -0.40 14.06 -21.40
N ASP A 466 0.55 13.16 -21.65
CA ASP A 466 0.68 11.85 -21.01
C ASP A 466 1.79 11.79 -19.94
N LYS A 467 2.24 12.96 -19.46
CA LYS A 467 3.30 13.08 -18.45
C LYS A 467 2.78 13.73 -17.18
N LEU A 468 3.12 13.15 -16.03
CA LEU A 468 2.98 13.77 -14.73
C LEU A 468 4.30 14.47 -14.41
N VAL A 469 4.32 15.79 -14.56
CA VAL A 469 5.49 16.64 -14.35
C VAL A 469 5.50 17.11 -12.91
N LYS A 470 6.61 16.84 -12.21
CA LYS A 470 6.80 17.27 -10.82
C LYS A 470 6.88 18.79 -10.74
N GLY A 471 6.03 19.38 -9.90
CA GLY A 471 6.07 20.79 -9.54
C GLY A 471 7.08 21.10 -8.42
N THR A 472 7.18 22.38 -8.06
CA THR A 472 7.99 22.85 -6.93
C THR A 472 7.23 22.82 -5.61
N GLU A 473 5.90 22.74 -5.64
CA GLU A 473 5.06 22.68 -4.44
C GLU A 473 5.27 21.37 -3.69
N GLN A 474 5.68 21.48 -2.42
CA GLN A 474 5.97 20.36 -1.53
C GLN A 474 5.56 20.69 -0.10
N VAL A 475 4.98 19.70 0.59
CA VAL A 475 4.76 19.73 2.04
C VAL A 475 5.47 18.53 2.65
N ALA A 476 6.19 18.72 3.76
CA ALA A 476 7.14 17.73 4.25
C ALA A 476 7.31 17.71 5.78
N LEU A 477 7.66 16.53 6.31
CA LEU A 477 7.93 16.25 7.72
C LEU A 477 9.44 16.41 7.82
N ASN A 478 9.83 17.58 8.28
CA ASN A 478 11.21 18.01 8.22
C ASN A 478 11.95 17.65 9.49
N GLU A 479 13.28 17.59 9.39
CA GLU A 479 14.22 17.35 10.51
C GLU A 479 14.10 15.98 11.19
N ALA A 480 13.09 15.18 10.88
CA ALA A 480 12.85 13.85 11.44
C ALA A 480 13.75 12.74 10.84
N SER A 481 14.42 13.01 9.71
CA SER A 481 15.13 12.03 8.86
C SER A 481 14.32 10.74 8.65
N ILE A 482 13.53 10.67 7.58
CA ILE A 482 12.65 9.51 7.35
C ILE A 482 13.40 8.33 6.73
N GLY A 483 13.34 7.20 7.43
CA GLY A 483 13.92 5.92 6.99
C GLY A 483 12.94 4.97 6.30
N MET A 484 11.63 5.17 6.48
CA MET A 484 10.54 4.37 5.89
C MET A 484 9.19 5.06 6.06
N VAL A 485 8.25 4.84 5.15
CA VAL A 485 6.83 5.22 5.28
C VAL A 485 5.93 4.03 4.91
N CYS A 486 4.66 4.09 5.29
CA CYS A 486 3.64 3.11 4.92
C CYS A 486 2.75 3.54 3.75
N ASP A 487 1.84 2.65 3.35
CA ASP A 487 0.66 3.01 2.57
C ASP A 487 -0.22 3.94 3.43
N PRO A 488 -0.44 5.20 3.03
CA PRO A 488 -1.28 6.13 3.79
C PRO A 488 -2.76 5.87 3.54
N LEU A 489 -3.61 6.47 4.36
CA LEU A 489 -5.04 6.56 4.10
C LEU A 489 -5.37 7.94 3.51
N VAL A 490 -6.02 7.95 2.35
CA VAL A 490 -6.64 9.15 1.78
C VAL A 490 -8.14 9.08 2.05
N ASP A 491 -8.68 10.07 2.76
CA ASP A 491 -10.08 10.11 3.17
C ASP A 491 -10.69 11.48 2.87
N GLY A 492 -11.17 11.63 1.63
CA GLY A 492 -11.65 12.90 1.11
C GLY A 492 -10.59 14.00 1.19
N THR A 493 -10.88 15.07 1.91
CA THR A 493 -9.91 16.16 2.10
C THR A 493 -8.84 15.86 3.14
N GLY A 494 -8.85 14.67 3.75
CA GLY A 494 -7.89 14.23 4.76
C GLY A 494 -6.84 13.27 4.21
N ILE A 495 -5.64 13.30 4.79
CA ILE A 495 -4.62 12.27 4.63
C ILE A 495 -4.09 11.86 5.99
N ILE A 496 -3.95 10.56 6.21
CA ILE A 496 -3.35 9.98 7.40
C ILE A 496 -2.10 9.23 6.97
N THR A 497 -0.98 9.56 7.59
CA THR A 497 0.35 9.07 7.19
C THR A 497 1.11 8.55 8.39
N MET A 498 1.92 7.52 8.20
CA MET A 498 2.85 7.06 9.22
C MET A 498 4.25 6.88 8.62
N GLY A 499 5.25 7.37 9.35
CA GLY A 499 6.66 7.30 8.95
C GLY A 499 7.56 6.93 10.11
N ARG A 500 8.67 6.26 9.81
CA ARG A 500 9.72 5.92 10.77
C ARG A 500 10.83 6.96 10.73
N THR A 501 11.04 7.62 11.85
CA THR A 501 12.04 8.68 12.03
C THR A 501 13.40 8.10 12.42
N ARG A 502 14.50 8.80 12.14
CA ARG A 502 15.86 8.46 12.60
C ARG A 502 16.46 9.51 13.54
N ASN A 503 15.75 10.61 13.75
CA ASN A 503 16.14 11.64 14.69
C ASN A 503 15.20 11.61 15.89
N ASN A 504 15.65 12.18 17.00
CA ASN A 504 14.85 12.31 18.22
C ASN A 504 13.88 13.49 18.20
N SER A 505 13.79 14.21 17.07
CA SER A 505 12.84 15.32 16.92
C SER A 505 12.60 15.65 15.45
N GLY A 506 11.56 16.44 15.19
CA GLY A 506 11.32 17.05 13.90
C GLY A 506 9.95 17.74 13.81
N LYS A 507 9.67 18.35 12.66
CA LYS A 507 8.54 19.24 12.47
C LYS A 507 7.43 18.60 11.65
N VAL A 508 6.29 18.34 12.31
CA VAL A 508 5.06 17.79 11.70
C VAL A 508 4.52 18.71 10.59
N TRP A 509 3.86 18.14 9.57
CA TRP A 509 3.36 18.94 8.45
C TRP A 509 2.36 19.98 8.92
N GLY A 510 2.47 21.19 8.37
CA GLY A 510 1.49 22.24 8.62
C GLY A 510 1.47 22.78 10.04
N THR A 511 2.42 22.41 10.90
CA THR A 511 2.55 23.01 12.24
C THR A 511 3.56 24.16 12.21
N SER A 512 3.31 25.22 12.96
CA SER A 512 4.29 26.28 13.25
C SER A 512 4.96 26.09 14.61
N ALA A 513 4.55 25.06 15.36
CA ALA A 513 5.02 24.76 16.70
C ALA A 513 6.50 24.30 16.74
N GLU A 514 7.03 24.23 17.96
CA GLU A 514 8.32 23.61 18.26
C GLU A 514 8.38 22.17 17.72
N PRO A 515 9.59 21.68 17.39
CA PRO A 515 9.77 20.29 16.97
C PRO A 515 9.13 19.31 17.96
N THR A 516 8.38 18.35 17.43
CA THR A 516 7.86 17.24 18.22
C THR A 516 9.03 16.34 18.61
N GLU A 517 9.08 15.91 19.87
CA GLU A 517 10.02 14.88 20.31
C GLU A 517 9.64 13.51 19.73
N PHE A 518 10.63 12.83 19.18
CA PHE A 518 10.50 11.48 18.67
C PHE A 518 11.45 10.56 19.42
N PHE A 519 11.14 9.27 19.43
CA PHE A 519 12.15 8.26 19.66
C PHE A 519 12.91 8.01 18.36
N ASN A 520 14.24 7.99 18.39
CA ASN A 520 15.04 7.56 17.24
C ASN A 520 14.62 6.14 16.81
N TRP A 521 14.24 5.96 15.54
CA TRP A 521 13.62 4.75 15.00
C TRP A 521 12.19 4.50 15.45
N GLY A 522 11.52 5.49 16.06
CA GLY A 522 10.10 5.46 16.36
C GLY A 522 9.23 5.78 15.17
N LEU A 523 7.91 5.59 15.34
CA LEU A 523 6.90 5.89 14.34
C LEU A 523 6.20 7.20 14.70
N VAL A 524 5.87 8.00 13.68
CA VAL A 524 5.04 9.19 13.81
C VAL A 524 3.84 9.02 12.91
N LEU A 525 2.66 8.93 13.51
CA LEU A 525 1.36 8.87 12.86
C LEU A 525 0.75 10.26 12.86
N CYS A 526 0.33 10.77 11.71
CA CYS A 526 -0.25 12.10 11.60
C CYS A 526 -1.52 12.10 10.77
N LYS A 527 -2.47 12.96 11.14
CA LYS A 527 -3.61 13.35 10.30
C LYS A 527 -3.49 14.81 9.89
N HIS A 528 -3.71 15.05 8.61
CA HIS A 528 -3.81 16.41 8.05
C HIS A 528 -5.02 16.53 7.15
N THR A 529 -5.44 17.76 6.88
CA THR A 529 -6.43 18.08 5.84
C THR A 529 -5.86 19.09 4.87
N CYS A 530 -6.35 19.09 3.64
CA CYS A 530 -5.95 20.05 2.63
C CYS A 530 -7.15 20.39 1.76
N GLU A 531 -7.38 21.69 1.55
CA GLU A 531 -8.50 22.14 0.70
C GLU A 531 -8.27 21.85 -0.79
N ASP A 532 -7.02 21.60 -1.21
CA ASP A 532 -6.71 21.21 -2.59
C ASP A 532 -7.08 19.75 -2.88
N PHE A 533 -7.15 18.90 -1.85
CA PHE A 533 -7.51 17.50 -2.01
C PHE A 533 -8.95 17.35 -2.50
N LEU A 534 -9.16 16.38 -3.39
CA LEU A 534 -10.48 16.06 -3.89
C LEU A 534 -11.33 15.48 -2.73
N PRO A 535 -12.50 16.08 -2.44
CA PRO A 535 -13.37 15.57 -1.38
C PRO A 535 -13.89 14.17 -1.73
N ALA A 536 -14.24 13.40 -0.70
CA ALA A 536 -14.86 12.10 -0.90
C ALA A 536 -16.20 12.30 -1.61
N THR A 537 -16.43 11.58 -2.71
CA THR A 537 -17.71 11.58 -3.40
C THR A 537 -18.82 11.17 -2.44
N PRO A 538 -19.87 11.98 -2.23
CA PRO A 538 -21.02 11.56 -1.43
C PRO A 538 -21.58 10.25 -2.00
N THR A 539 -21.72 9.24 -1.15
CA THR A 539 -22.37 7.95 -1.49
C THR A 539 -23.88 8.11 -1.70
N ALA A 540 -24.45 9.24 -1.26
CA ALA A 540 -25.82 9.66 -1.53
C ALA A 540 -25.81 11.02 -2.22
N ILE A 541 -26.54 11.15 -3.33
CA ILE A 541 -26.88 12.47 -3.88
C ILE A 541 -28.01 13.02 -3.02
N ASP A 542 -27.67 13.85 -2.03
CA ASP A 542 -28.67 14.51 -1.20
C ASP A 542 -28.76 16.01 -1.56
N GLY A 543 -29.97 16.57 -1.55
CA GLY A 543 -30.19 18.00 -1.80
C GLY A 543 -29.99 18.50 -3.24
N ILE A 544 -30.46 17.77 -4.27
CA ILE A 544 -30.52 18.33 -5.64
C ILE A 544 -31.53 19.48 -5.68
N ILE A 545 -31.04 20.71 -5.66
CA ILE A 545 -31.82 21.87 -6.10
C ILE A 545 -31.70 21.95 -7.62
N MET A 546 -32.74 21.49 -8.32
CA MET A 546 -32.89 21.75 -9.75
C MET A 546 -32.85 23.28 -9.98
N GLN A 547 -31.78 23.81 -10.57
CA GLN A 547 -31.86 25.16 -11.13
C GLN A 547 -32.96 25.14 -12.20
N LYS A 548 -34.04 25.89 -11.96
CA LYS A 548 -35.14 26.08 -12.94
C LYS A 548 -34.70 26.84 -14.19
N VAL A 549 -33.45 27.26 -14.26
CA VAL A 549 -32.89 28.01 -15.39
C VAL A 549 -32.18 27.04 -16.32
N LYS A 550 -32.52 27.07 -17.61
CA LYS A 550 -31.75 26.39 -18.66
C LYS A 550 -30.29 26.86 -18.57
N ALA A 551 -29.40 26.04 -18.02
CA ALA A 551 -27.98 26.26 -18.12
C ALA A 551 -27.60 26.27 -19.61
N THR A 552 -26.97 27.35 -20.07
CA THR A 552 -26.43 27.50 -21.42
C THR A 552 -25.09 26.76 -21.62
N ASP A 553 -24.61 26.07 -20.58
CA ASP A 553 -23.32 25.38 -20.56
C ASP A 553 -23.52 23.85 -20.58
N TYR A 554 -22.80 23.16 -21.47
CA TYR A 554 -22.83 21.70 -21.65
C TYR A 554 -21.56 21.03 -21.11
N ASN A 555 -20.83 21.68 -20.21
CA ASN A 555 -19.79 21.04 -19.43
C ASN A 555 -20.26 19.68 -18.87
N VAL A 556 -19.39 18.69 -18.99
CA VAL A 556 -19.58 17.32 -18.54
C VAL A 556 -18.95 17.21 -17.17
N TYR A 557 -19.74 16.79 -16.20
CA TYR A 557 -19.25 16.45 -14.87
C TYR A 557 -19.44 14.97 -14.58
N SER A 558 -18.55 14.41 -13.79
CA SER A 558 -18.75 13.09 -13.19
C SER A 558 -19.91 13.16 -12.18
N LEU A 559 -20.38 12.00 -11.73
CA LEU A 559 -21.33 11.94 -10.61
C LEU A 559 -20.75 12.53 -9.30
N ALA A 560 -19.42 12.67 -9.21
CA ALA A 560 -18.73 13.31 -8.11
C ALA A 560 -18.58 14.83 -8.26
N GLY A 561 -19.18 15.43 -9.31
CA GLY A 561 -19.04 16.87 -9.59
C GLY A 561 -17.69 17.28 -10.15
N MET A 562 -16.83 16.32 -10.53
CA MET A 562 -15.57 16.61 -11.21
C MET A 562 -15.85 17.05 -12.64
N LEU A 563 -15.34 18.20 -13.07
CA LEU A 563 -15.42 18.62 -14.46
C LEU A 563 -14.56 17.68 -15.32
N ILE A 564 -15.22 16.87 -16.14
CA ILE A 564 -14.58 15.90 -17.05
C ILE A 564 -14.19 16.58 -18.37
N LYS A 565 -15.07 17.44 -18.89
CA LYS A 565 -14.93 18.02 -20.22
C LYS A 565 -15.71 19.32 -20.33
N LYS A 566 -15.15 20.35 -20.98
CA LYS A 566 -15.92 21.54 -21.37
C LYS A 566 -16.56 21.34 -22.74
N ALA A 567 -17.81 21.77 -22.93
CA ALA A 567 -18.50 21.63 -24.21
C ALA A 567 -19.54 22.74 -24.43
N LYS A 568 -19.73 23.13 -25.70
CA LYS A 568 -20.68 24.19 -26.11
C LYS A 568 -22.03 23.65 -26.57
N SER A 569 -22.14 22.33 -26.75
CA SER A 569 -23.38 21.64 -27.13
C SER A 569 -23.45 20.24 -26.53
N LEU A 570 -24.65 19.68 -26.42
CA LEU A 570 -24.84 18.31 -25.95
C LEU A 570 -24.12 17.28 -26.84
N LYS A 571 -24.12 17.49 -28.16
CA LYS A 571 -23.45 16.59 -29.12
C LYS A 571 -21.93 16.56 -28.88
N GLU A 572 -21.33 17.72 -28.63
CA GLU A 572 -19.91 17.83 -28.28
C GLU A 572 -19.62 17.23 -26.90
N ALA A 573 -20.54 17.44 -25.94
CA ALA A 573 -20.42 16.91 -24.59
C ALA A 573 -20.37 15.38 -24.58
N ILE A 574 -21.25 14.70 -25.31
CA ILE A 574 -21.31 13.22 -25.35
C ILE A 574 -20.26 12.60 -26.28
N SER A 575 -19.74 13.35 -27.25
CA SER A 575 -18.80 12.82 -28.24
C SER A 575 -17.48 12.38 -27.57
N GLY A 576 -17.12 11.11 -27.77
CA GLY A 576 -15.89 10.52 -27.25
C GLY A 576 -15.90 10.26 -25.74
N LEU A 577 -17.03 10.46 -25.05
CA LEU A 577 -17.15 10.02 -23.66
C LEU A 577 -17.29 8.49 -23.60
N PRO A 578 -16.61 7.81 -22.65
CA PRO A 578 -16.87 6.42 -22.35
C PRO A 578 -18.34 6.17 -21.99
N SER A 579 -18.86 4.97 -22.27
CA SER A 579 -20.20 4.57 -21.82
C SER A 579 -20.30 4.72 -20.31
N GLY A 580 -21.35 5.40 -19.83
CA GLY A 580 -21.46 5.75 -18.42
C GLY A 580 -22.50 6.82 -18.12
N LEU A 581 -22.62 7.17 -16.85
CA LEU A 581 -23.57 8.18 -16.37
C LEU A 581 -22.83 9.48 -16.03
N TYR A 582 -23.24 10.58 -16.66
CA TYR A 582 -22.63 11.91 -16.52
C TYR A 582 -23.67 12.96 -16.16
N ILE A 583 -23.21 14.10 -15.64
CA ILE A 583 -24.01 15.31 -15.45
C ILE A 583 -23.65 16.30 -16.56
N ILE A 584 -24.58 16.58 -17.47
CA ILE A 584 -24.37 17.49 -18.62
C ILE A 584 -25.54 18.47 -18.67
N GLY A 585 -25.26 19.78 -18.69
CA GLY A 585 -26.32 20.81 -18.73
C GLY A 585 -27.32 20.68 -17.57
N GLY A 586 -26.85 20.26 -16.40
CA GLY A 586 -27.68 20.03 -15.21
C GLY A 586 -28.56 18.76 -15.25
N LYS A 587 -28.37 17.86 -16.22
CA LYS A 587 -29.14 16.61 -16.35
C LYS A 587 -28.23 15.39 -16.29
N LYS A 588 -28.76 14.28 -15.74
CA LYS A 588 -28.14 12.96 -15.84
C LYS A 588 -28.29 12.44 -17.26
N ILE A 589 -27.18 12.12 -17.92
CA ILE A 589 -27.14 11.59 -19.28
C ILE A 589 -26.39 10.27 -19.27
N ILE A 590 -27.06 9.22 -19.75
CA ILE A 590 -26.42 7.94 -20.05
C ILE A 590 -25.80 8.07 -21.43
N VAL A 591 -24.47 8.03 -21.49
CA VAL A 591 -23.74 7.81 -22.74
C VAL A 591 -23.69 6.30 -22.94
N LYS A 592 -24.20 5.84 -24.08
CA LYS A 592 -24.20 4.43 -24.46
C LYS A 592 -23.00 4.13 -25.32
#